data_AF-A0A4Z0AA85-F1
#
_entry.id   AF-A0A4Z0AA85-F1
#
_cell.length_a   1.000
_cell.length_b   1.000
_cell.length_c   1.000
_cell.angle_alpha   90.00
_cell.angle_beta   90.00
_cell.angle_gamma   90.00
#
_symmetry.space_group_name_H-M   'P 1'
#
loop_
_entity.id
_entity.type
_entity.pdbx_description
1 polymer ?
#
loop_
_entity_poly.entity_id
_entity_poly.type
_entity_poly.pdbx_seq_one_letter_code
_entity_poly.pdbx_strand_id
1 'polypeptide(L)'
;MVPPSQAICSSLLEECFEIVQEIRAQQESKNVATSLKPIHDRLQSIRTELEGLALTHRWSLRETDLWNYSQALQEVDKMRIDGKFVDSEGNQPAGQYVLLYLLRRCYGVIYRLLSSSEPVSEELMPVANKLSTVKKCLNEVLKYGGPFSPRDLYPYQLALYQIDSMRKDGKFVGVDGNIPEGQGIVMAHLNECHELLEMLKQAMNENEEEDYTEDDDGAEDSALTSDTGE
;
A
#
# COMPACT_ATOMS: atom_id res chain seq x y z
N MET A 1 -31.58 -13.49 -1.77
CA MET A 1 -30.75 -12.36 -2.25
C MET A 1 -31.06 -11.16 -1.40
N VAL A 2 -30.06 -10.53 -0.80
CA VAL A 2 -30.21 -9.25 -0.09
C VAL A 2 -30.34 -8.15 -1.16
N PRO A 3 -31.31 -7.22 -1.05
CA PRO A 3 -31.43 -6.08 -1.96
C PRO A 3 -30.13 -5.25 -1.97
N PRO A 4 -29.68 -4.75 -3.14
CA PRO A 4 -28.47 -3.92 -3.21
C PRO A 4 -28.50 -2.69 -2.29
N SER A 5 -29.67 -2.07 -2.13
CA SER A 5 -29.87 -0.95 -1.19
C SER A 5 -29.68 -1.36 0.26
N GLN A 6 -30.10 -2.56 0.64
CA GLN A 6 -29.91 -3.08 2.00
C GLN A 6 -28.43 -3.33 2.29
N ALA A 7 -27.67 -3.86 1.32
CA ALA A 7 -26.23 -4.05 1.48
C ALA A 7 -25.49 -2.70 1.70
N ILE A 8 -25.87 -1.66 0.95
CA ILE A 8 -25.30 -0.31 1.11
C ILE A 8 -25.62 0.26 2.50
N CYS A 9 -26.89 0.19 2.93
CA CYS A 9 -27.29 0.69 4.25
C CYS A 9 -26.59 -0.08 5.39
N SER A 10 -26.44 -1.40 5.26
CA SER A 10 -25.71 -2.21 6.24
C SER A 10 -24.24 -1.81 6.31
N SER A 11 -23.57 -1.67 5.16
CA SER A 11 -22.16 -1.23 5.10
C SER A 11 -21.96 0.15 5.75
N LEU A 12 -22.84 1.12 5.45
CA LEU A 12 -22.73 2.46 6.03
C LEU A 12 -22.97 2.44 7.54
N LEU A 13 -23.94 1.65 8.00
CA LEU A 13 -24.22 1.50 9.42
C LEU A 13 -23.03 0.88 10.15
N GLU A 14 -22.40 -0.15 9.58
CA GLU A 14 -21.18 -0.77 10.10
C GLU A 14 -20.03 0.25 10.20
N GLU A 15 -19.81 1.06 9.16
CA GLU A 15 -18.81 2.13 9.20
C GLU A 15 -19.09 3.16 10.32
N CYS A 16 -20.34 3.61 10.45
CA CYS A 16 -20.73 4.52 11.53
C CYS A 16 -20.46 3.89 12.91
N PHE A 17 -20.77 2.61 13.09
CA PHE A 17 -20.49 1.91 14.34
C PHE A 17 -18.99 1.83 14.62
N GLU A 18 -18.17 1.46 13.63
CA GLU A 18 -16.71 1.41 13.79
C GLU A 18 -16.15 2.78 14.21
N ILE A 19 -16.59 3.87 13.57
CA ILE A 19 -16.17 5.24 13.91
C ILE A 19 -16.54 5.58 15.36
N VAL A 20 -17.77 5.27 15.79
CA VAL A 20 -18.22 5.55 17.16
C VAL A 20 -17.41 4.74 18.19
N GLN A 21 -17.17 3.47 17.92
CA GLN A 21 -16.39 2.62 18.83
C GLN A 21 -14.94 3.09 18.92
N GLU A 22 -14.36 3.54 17.81
CA GLU A 22 -13.02 4.12 17.76
C GLU A 22 -12.93 5.41 18.59
N ILE A 23 -13.85 6.35 18.41
CA ILE A 23 -13.90 7.60 19.21
C ILE A 23 -14.00 7.28 20.70
N ARG A 24 -14.86 6.34 21.07
CA ARG A 24 -15.01 5.91 22.46
C ARG A 24 -13.73 5.27 23.01
N ALA A 25 -13.10 4.39 22.24
CA ALA A 25 -11.83 3.76 22.62
C ALA A 25 -10.70 4.79 22.82
N GLN A 26 -10.64 5.83 21.98
CA GLN A 26 -9.69 6.93 22.13
C GLN A 26 -9.93 7.78 23.39
N GLN A 27 -11.18 7.92 23.82
CA GLN A 27 -11.47 8.61 25.09
C GLN A 27 -11.05 7.75 26.29
N GLU A 28 -11.34 6.45 26.25
CA GLU A 28 -11.03 5.53 27.34
C GLU A 28 -9.54 5.16 27.44
N SER A 29 -8.76 5.28 26.36
CA SER A 29 -7.31 5.03 26.37
C SER A 29 -6.56 5.91 27.39
N LYS A 30 -7.09 7.09 27.69
CA LYS A 30 -6.57 8.01 28.73
C LYS A 30 -6.72 7.47 30.15
N ASN A 31 -7.62 6.50 30.35
CA ASN A 31 -8.01 5.96 31.65
C ASN A 31 -7.53 4.51 31.85
N VAL A 32 -6.57 4.05 31.04
CA VAL A 32 -5.98 2.72 31.20
C VAL A 32 -5.09 2.69 32.44
N ALA A 33 -5.37 1.76 33.35
CA ALA A 33 -4.56 1.60 34.55
C ALA A 33 -3.11 1.23 34.20
N THR A 34 -2.16 1.69 35.01
CA THR A 34 -0.72 1.44 34.81
C THR A 34 -0.39 -0.05 34.71
N SER A 35 -1.08 -0.91 35.47
CA SER A 35 -0.91 -2.37 35.42
C SER A 35 -1.29 -2.99 34.07
N LEU A 36 -2.23 -2.39 33.34
CA LEU A 36 -2.67 -2.86 32.03
C LEU A 36 -1.97 -2.17 30.86
N LYS A 37 -1.21 -1.10 31.13
CA LYS A 37 -0.52 -0.32 30.10
C LYS A 37 0.39 -1.15 29.18
N PRO A 38 1.15 -2.15 29.67
CA PRO A 38 1.94 -3.02 28.79
C PRO A 38 1.09 -3.79 27.76
N ILE A 39 -0.10 -4.26 28.16
CA ILE A 39 -1.03 -4.97 27.27
C ILE A 39 -1.61 -4.00 26.24
N HIS A 40 -2.01 -2.82 26.68
CA HIS A 40 -2.51 -1.75 25.82
C HIS A 40 -1.49 -1.38 24.73
N ASP A 41 -0.26 -1.09 25.15
CA ASP A 41 0.80 -0.64 24.25
C ASP A 41 1.19 -1.75 23.25
N ARG A 42 1.21 -3.03 23.69
CA ARG A 42 1.39 -4.18 22.80
C ARG A 42 0.28 -4.29 21.76
N LEU A 43 -0.99 -4.19 22.15
CA LEU A 43 -2.12 -4.25 21.24
C LEU A 43 -2.11 -3.08 20.25
N GLN A 44 -1.75 -1.87 20.70
CA GLN A 44 -1.66 -0.71 19.84
C GLN A 44 -0.52 -0.81 18.82
N SER A 45 0.63 -1.37 19.20
CA SER A 45 1.73 -1.67 18.27
C SER A 45 1.26 -2.65 17.19
N ILE A 46 0.68 -3.80 17.60
CA ILE A 46 0.16 -4.81 16.66
C ILE A 46 -0.88 -4.19 15.71
N ARG A 47 -1.79 -3.38 16.24
CA ARG A 47 -2.79 -2.67 15.42
C ARG A 47 -2.13 -1.80 14.36
N THR A 48 -1.16 -0.98 14.77
CA THR A 48 -0.47 -0.03 13.89
C THR A 48 0.28 -0.76 12.77
N GLU A 49 0.94 -1.87 13.10
CA GLU A 49 1.61 -2.72 12.12
C GLU A 49 0.62 -3.36 11.14
N LEU A 50 -0.48 -3.95 11.64
CA LEU A 50 -1.52 -4.57 10.81
C LEU A 50 -2.20 -3.54 9.89
N GLU A 51 -2.48 -2.33 10.37
CA GLU A 51 -3.02 -1.24 9.55
C GLU A 51 -2.01 -0.77 8.50
N GLY A 52 -0.73 -0.72 8.83
CA GLY A 52 0.34 -0.49 7.87
C GLY A 52 0.36 -1.55 6.76
N LEU A 53 0.30 -2.83 7.11
CA LEU A 53 0.23 -3.94 6.15
C LEU A 53 -1.00 -3.84 5.24
N ALA A 54 -2.14 -3.41 5.77
CA ALA A 54 -3.36 -3.19 4.98
C ALA A 54 -3.23 -2.09 3.93
N LEU A 55 -2.37 -1.10 4.17
CA LEU A 55 -2.11 -0.01 3.23
C LEU A 55 -1.03 -0.36 2.21
N THR A 56 0.06 -1.01 2.63
CA THR A 56 1.28 -1.14 1.79
C THR A 56 1.55 -2.53 1.25
N HIS A 57 1.02 -3.58 1.89
CA HIS A 57 1.39 -4.98 1.59
C HIS A 57 0.20 -5.89 1.31
N ARG A 58 -1.01 -5.34 1.12
CA ARG A 58 -2.25 -6.13 0.96
C ARG A 58 -2.16 -7.24 -0.08
N TRP A 59 -1.34 -7.05 -1.13
CA TRP A 59 -1.22 -7.95 -2.27
C TRP A 59 -0.02 -8.92 -2.20
N SER A 60 0.88 -8.73 -1.23
CA SER A 60 2.06 -9.58 -1.04
C SER A 60 2.04 -10.30 0.32
N LEU A 61 0.95 -10.18 1.05
CA LEU A 61 0.82 -10.68 2.42
C LEU A 61 0.49 -12.17 2.40
N ARG A 62 1.29 -12.98 3.09
CA ARG A 62 1.04 -14.41 3.21
C ARG A 62 0.25 -14.73 4.47
N GLU A 63 -0.46 -15.85 4.46
CA GLU A 63 -1.17 -16.35 5.64
C GLU A 63 -0.20 -16.59 6.81
N THR A 64 1.02 -17.07 6.53
CA THR A 64 2.08 -17.26 7.53
C THR A 64 2.56 -15.94 8.15
N ASP A 65 2.59 -14.85 7.37
CA ASP A 65 2.95 -13.52 7.90
C ASP A 65 1.90 -13.04 8.91
N LEU A 66 0.63 -13.33 8.68
CA LEU A 66 -0.49 -13.03 9.59
C LEU A 66 -0.60 -14.00 10.77
N TRP A 67 -0.06 -15.21 10.64
CA TRP A 67 -0.10 -16.22 11.70
C TRP A 67 0.61 -15.75 12.97
N ASN A 68 1.76 -15.09 12.84
CA ASN A 68 2.50 -14.55 14.00
C ASN A 68 1.68 -13.52 14.78
N TYR A 69 0.97 -12.63 14.06
CA TYR A 69 0.04 -11.68 14.68
C TYR A 69 -1.11 -12.40 15.37
N SER A 70 -1.69 -13.42 14.73
CA SER A 70 -2.76 -14.22 15.32
C SER A 70 -2.33 -14.90 16.62
N GLN A 71 -1.12 -15.47 16.66
CA GLN A 71 -0.55 -16.06 17.87
C GLN A 71 -0.31 -15.01 18.97
N ALA A 72 0.25 -13.85 18.62
CA ALA A 72 0.46 -12.77 19.58
C ALA A 72 -0.86 -12.28 20.20
N LEU A 73 -1.93 -12.18 19.41
CA LEU A 73 -3.27 -11.83 19.92
C LEU A 73 -3.86 -12.94 20.79
N GLN A 74 -3.64 -14.21 20.45
CA GLN A 74 -4.07 -15.34 21.30
C GLN A 74 -3.36 -15.34 22.65
N GLU A 75 -2.07 -15.03 22.68
CA GLU A 75 -1.33 -14.88 23.94
C GLU A 75 -1.92 -13.77 24.82
N VAL A 76 -2.26 -12.62 24.22
CA VAL A 76 -2.95 -11.53 24.94
C VAL A 76 -4.33 -11.98 25.41
N ASP A 77 -5.11 -12.67 24.58
CA ASP A 77 -6.46 -13.14 24.96
C ASP A 77 -6.42 -14.12 26.15
N LYS A 78 -5.39 -14.97 26.21
CA LYS A 78 -5.12 -15.92 27.31
C LYS A 78 -4.77 -15.25 28.64
N MET A 79 -4.38 -13.98 28.65
CA MET A 79 -4.13 -13.24 29.89
C MET A 79 -5.42 -12.88 30.64
N ARG A 80 -6.58 -13.07 30.01
CA ARG A 80 -7.87 -12.76 30.62
C ARG A 80 -8.35 -13.90 31.52
N ILE A 81 -8.96 -13.53 32.63
CA ILE A 81 -9.68 -14.44 33.53
C ILE A 81 -11.15 -14.04 33.46
N ASP A 82 -12.03 -15.00 33.14
CA ASP A 82 -13.48 -14.78 32.93
C ASP A 82 -13.80 -13.62 31.96
N GLY A 83 -12.98 -13.49 30.92
CA GLY A 83 -13.12 -12.47 29.88
C GLY A 83 -12.66 -11.06 30.29
N LYS A 84 -11.96 -10.92 31.43
CA LYS A 84 -11.43 -9.64 31.93
C LYS A 84 -9.92 -9.70 32.11
N PHE A 85 -9.25 -8.58 31.85
CA PHE A 85 -7.84 -8.42 32.17
C PHE A 85 -7.71 -8.09 33.65
N VAL A 86 -6.90 -8.86 34.37
CA VAL A 86 -6.67 -8.66 35.80
C VAL A 86 -5.25 -8.18 36.07
N ASP A 87 -5.05 -7.49 37.19
CA ASP A 87 -3.71 -7.17 37.67
C ASP A 87 -3.11 -8.33 38.50
N SER A 88 -1.91 -8.11 39.05
CA SER A 88 -1.20 -9.07 39.90
C SER A 88 -1.95 -9.46 41.18
N GLU A 89 -2.94 -8.66 41.59
CA GLU A 89 -3.77 -8.90 42.77
C GLU A 89 -5.10 -9.59 42.40
N GLY A 90 -5.35 -9.83 41.11
CA GLY A 90 -6.60 -10.40 40.61
C GLY A 90 -7.74 -9.39 40.49
N ASN A 91 -7.49 -8.10 40.68
CA ASN A 91 -8.50 -7.06 40.54
C ASN A 91 -8.76 -6.76 39.06
N GLN A 92 -9.90 -6.11 38.77
CA GLN A 92 -10.26 -5.65 37.44
C GLN A 92 -10.01 -4.13 37.29
N PRO A 93 -8.80 -3.72 36.88
CA PRO A 93 -8.49 -2.31 36.70
C PRO A 93 -9.23 -1.66 35.53
N ALA A 94 -9.28 -0.32 35.55
CA ALA A 94 -9.85 0.49 34.48
C ALA A 94 -9.11 0.31 33.14
N GLY A 95 -9.83 0.49 32.02
CA GLY A 95 -9.30 0.29 30.67
C GLY A 95 -9.74 -1.02 29.98
N GLN A 96 -10.62 -1.81 30.61
CA GLN A 96 -11.11 -3.08 30.05
C GLN A 96 -11.71 -2.93 28.64
N TYR A 97 -12.55 -1.92 28.43
CA TYR A 97 -13.25 -1.75 27.17
C TYR A 97 -12.29 -1.39 26.03
N VAL A 98 -11.35 -0.46 26.23
CA VAL A 98 -10.37 -0.10 25.18
C VAL A 98 -9.46 -1.29 24.82
N LEU A 99 -9.05 -2.12 25.79
CA LEU A 99 -8.28 -3.34 25.51
C LEU A 99 -9.07 -4.36 24.69
N LEU A 100 -10.33 -4.62 25.07
CA LEU A 100 -11.21 -5.53 24.33
C LEU A 100 -11.51 -5.01 22.93
N TYR A 101 -11.71 -3.69 22.79
CA TYR A 101 -11.87 -3.04 21.50
C TYR A 101 -10.62 -3.24 20.64
N LEU A 102 -9.42 -2.92 21.14
CA LEU A 102 -8.17 -3.07 20.39
C LEU A 102 -7.94 -4.53 19.97
N LEU A 103 -8.15 -5.49 20.88
CA LEU A 103 -8.00 -6.91 20.59
C LEU A 103 -8.95 -7.36 19.45
N ARG A 104 -10.23 -7.00 19.54
CA ARG A 104 -11.22 -7.31 18.49
C ARG A 104 -10.87 -6.62 17.17
N ARG A 105 -10.42 -5.37 17.25
CA ARG A 105 -10.01 -4.58 16.08
C ARG A 105 -8.85 -5.24 15.36
N CYS A 106 -7.81 -5.68 16.08
CA CYS A 106 -6.67 -6.40 15.50
C CYS A 106 -7.12 -7.70 14.81
N TYR A 107 -7.96 -8.52 15.45
CA TYR A 107 -8.52 -9.71 14.81
C TYR A 107 -9.36 -9.37 13.57
N GLY A 108 -10.17 -8.32 13.62
CA GLY A 108 -10.96 -7.85 12.49
C GLY A 108 -10.10 -7.39 11.31
N VAL A 109 -8.98 -6.72 11.57
CA VAL A 109 -8.01 -6.33 10.52
C VAL A 109 -7.36 -7.58 9.93
N ILE A 110 -6.91 -8.55 10.74
CA ILE A 110 -6.37 -9.83 10.24
C ILE A 110 -7.38 -10.54 9.34
N TYR A 111 -8.63 -10.68 9.78
CA TYR A 111 -9.67 -11.33 8.98
C TYR A 111 -9.92 -10.61 7.66
N ARG A 112 -9.95 -9.27 7.68
CA ARG A 112 -10.10 -8.45 6.47
C ARG A 112 -8.91 -8.61 5.53
N LEU A 113 -7.70 -8.71 6.07
CA LEU A 113 -6.49 -8.96 5.29
C LEU A 113 -6.58 -10.34 4.64
N LEU A 114 -6.83 -11.40 5.41
CA LEU A 114 -7.00 -12.78 4.90
C LEU A 114 -8.08 -12.90 3.84
N SER A 115 -9.25 -12.28 4.04
CA SER A 115 -10.36 -12.34 3.09
C SER A 115 -10.15 -11.50 1.83
N SER A 116 -9.15 -10.63 1.80
CA SER A 116 -8.84 -9.79 0.63
C SER A 116 -7.49 -10.04 0.01
N SER A 117 -6.63 -10.85 0.63
CA SER A 117 -5.42 -11.38 0.02
C SER A 117 -5.77 -12.67 -0.72
N GLU A 118 -5.78 -12.65 -2.06
CA GLU A 118 -5.46 -13.91 -2.76
C GLU A 118 -3.98 -14.19 -2.53
N PRO A 119 -3.61 -15.39 -2.08
CA PRO A 119 -2.21 -15.69 -1.84
C PRO A 119 -1.47 -15.69 -3.18
N VAL A 120 -0.53 -14.75 -3.34
CA VAL A 120 0.47 -14.85 -4.40
C VAL A 120 1.37 -16.02 -4.03
N SER A 121 1.38 -17.04 -4.89
CA SER A 121 2.22 -18.22 -4.71
C SER A 121 3.69 -17.84 -4.47
N GLU A 122 4.40 -18.65 -3.68
CA GLU A 122 5.83 -18.42 -3.36
C GLU A 122 6.70 -18.32 -4.63
N GLU A 123 6.31 -18.98 -5.72
CA GLU A 123 6.98 -18.89 -7.02
C GLU A 123 6.93 -17.48 -7.63
N LEU A 124 5.87 -16.71 -7.35
CA LEU A 124 5.66 -15.36 -7.87
C LEU A 124 6.11 -14.26 -6.91
N MET A 125 6.40 -14.58 -5.64
CA MET A 125 6.86 -13.61 -4.64
C MET A 125 8.10 -12.79 -5.08
N PRO A 126 9.15 -13.38 -5.70
CA PRO A 126 10.29 -12.61 -6.18
C PRO A 126 9.90 -11.55 -7.22
N VAL A 127 8.98 -11.91 -8.13
CA VAL A 127 8.46 -11.01 -9.17
C VAL A 127 7.62 -9.90 -8.54
N ALA A 128 6.70 -10.26 -7.64
CA ALA A 128 5.84 -9.30 -6.94
C ALA A 128 6.66 -8.27 -6.15
N ASN A 129 7.70 -8.69 -5.41
CA ASN A 129 8.59 -7.81 -4.66
C ASN A 129 9.39 -6.87 -5.56
N LYS A 130 9.85 -7.37 -6.72
CA LYS A 130 10.57 -6.56 -7.70
C LYS A 130 9.65 -5.48 -8.28
N LEU A 131 8.42 -5.81 -8.65
CA LEU A 131 7.42 -4.86 -9.13
C LEU A 131 7.09 -3.79 -8.09
N SER A 132 6.90 -4.18 -6.82
CA SER A 132 6.65 -3.22 -5.72
C SER A 132 7.78 -2.19 -5.59
N THR A 133 9.03 -2.64 -5.74
CA THR A 133 10.20 -1.75 -5.68
C THR A 133 10.23 -0.81 -6.89
N VAL A 134 10.02 -1.33 -8.10
CA VAL A 134 9.96 -0.53 -9.34
C VAL A 134 8.86 0.52 -9.24
N LYS A 135 7.64 0.12 -8.86
CA LYS A 135 6.50 1.04 -8.67
C LYS A 135 6.82 2.14 -7.66
N LYS A 136 7.42 1.80 -6.52
CA LYS A 136 7.81 2.79 -5.51
C LYS A 136 8.79 3.82 -6.09
N CYS A 137 9.84 3.36 -6.76
CA CYS A 137 10.83 4.24 -7.38
C CYS A 137 10.21 5.12 -8.46
N LEU A 138 9.37 4.57 -9.34
CA LEU A 138 8.67 5.35 -10.38
C LEU A 138 7.76 6.43 -9.77
N ASN A 139 7.04 6.12 -8.68
CA ASN A 139 6.24 7.10 -7.96
C ASN A 139 7.08 8.20 -7.29
N GLU A 140 8.29 7.88 -6.80
CA GLU A 140 9.21 8.88 -6.29
C GLU A 140 9.70 9.81 -7.40
N VAL A 141 10.04 9.26 -8.58
CA VAL A 141 10.40 10.07 -9.77
C VAL A 141 9.25 11.00 -10.15
N LEU A 142 8.02 10.48 -10.22
CA LEU A 142 6.82 11.26 -10.53
C LEU A 142 6.57 12.37 -9.51
N LYS A 143 6.71 12.07 -8.21
CA LYS A 143 6.36 12.99 -7.12
C LYS A 143 7.39 14.11 -6.93
N TYR A 144 8.67 13.76 -6.94
CA TYR A 144 9.72 14.72 -6.61
C TYR A 144 10.16 15.52 -7.83
N GLY A 145 10.00 14.98 -9.04
CA GLY A 145 10.51 15.60 -10.25
C GLY A 145 12.03 15.87 -10.18
N GLY A 146 12.56 16.49 -11.21
CA GLY A 146 14.00 16.78 -11.34
C GLY A 146 14.41 16.84 -12.81
N PRO A 147 15.68 17.19 -13.11
CA PRO A 147 16.23 17.14 -14.47
C PRO A 147 16.47 15.67 -14.86
N PHE A 148 15.42 14.85 -14.78
CA PHE A 148 15.46 13.47 -15.20
C PHE A 148 15.37 13.44 -16.71
N SER A 149 16.33 12.77 -17.33
CA SER A 149 16.31 12.46 -18.75
C SER A 149 15.59 11.13 -18.98
N PRO A 150 15.09 10.87 -20.20
CA PRO A 150 14.57 9.55 -20.57
C PRO A 150 15.55 8.40 -20.30
N ARG A 151 16.86 8.67 -20.25
CA ARG A 151 17.90 7.67 -19.90
C ARG A 151 17.83 7.22 -18.45
N ASP A 152 17.39 8.08 -17.53
CA ASP A 152 17.27 7.75 -16.11
C ASP A 152 16.15 6.72 -15.86
N LEU A 153 15.24 6.55 -16.81
CA LEU A 153 14.19 5.54 -16.77
C LEU A 153 14.65 4.15 -17.24
N TYR A 154 15.82 4.04 -17.88
CA TYR A 154 16.32 2.79 -18.47
C TYR A 154 16.43 1.62 -17.46
N PRO A 155 16.90 1.81 -16.22
CA PRO A 155 16.95 0.71 -15.24
C PRO A 155 15.58 0.10 -14.94
N TYR A 156 14.51 0.92 -14.93
CA TYR A 156 13.15 0.45 -14.71
C TYR A 156 12.61 -0.28 -15.95
N GLN A 157 12.85 0.26 -17.15
CA GLN A 157 12.49 -0.41 -18.40
C GLN A 157 13.15 -1.80 -18.51
N LEU A 158 14.43 -1.89 -18.20
CA LEU A 158 15.17 -3.16 -18.21
C LEU A 158 14.61 -4.14 -17.18
N ALA A 159 14.28 -3.67 -15.97
CA ALA A 159 13.68 -4.52 -14.95
C ALA A 159 12.31 -5.08 -15.36
N LEU A 160 11.44 -4.25 -15.95
CA LEU A 160 10.14 -4.70 -16.46
C LEU A 160 10.30 -5.67 -17.63
N TYR A 161 11.21 -5.39 -18.56
CA TYR A 161 11.53 -6.30 -19.67
C TYR A 161 12.01 -7.69 -19.19
N GLN A 162 12.86 -7.72 -18.15
CA GLN A 162 13.32 -8.98 -17.56
C GLN A 162 12.16 -9.79 -16.97
N ILE A 163 11.21 -9.12 -16.29
CA ILE A 163 10.01 -9.75 -15.75
C ILE A 163 9.11 -10.26 -16.88
N ASP A 164 8.90 -9.46 -17.93
CA ASP A 164 8.12 -9.85 -19.10
C ASP A 164 8.67 -11.11 -19.77
N SER A 165 10.01 -11.20 -19.86
CA SER A 165 10.72 -12.33 -20.46
C SER A 165 10.57 -13.63 -19.66
N MET A 166 10.10 -13.58 -18.41
CA MET A 166 9.78 -14.77 -17.62
C MET A 166 8.43 -15.39 -18.01
N ARG A 167 7.59 -14.65 -18.75
CA ARG A 167 6.25 -15.10 -19.14
C ARG A 167 6.30 -15.97 -20.41
N LYS A 168 5.45 -16.99 -20.46
CA LYS A 168 5.20 -17.83 -21.64
C LYS A 168 3.74 -17.66 -22.02
N ASP A 169 3.48 -17.32 -23.29
CA ASP A 169 2.13 -17.04 -23.81
C ASP A 169 1.35 -16.02 -22.96
N GLY A 170 2.06 -14.99 -22.47
CA GLY A 170 1.49 -13.94 -21.63
C GLY A 170 1.19 -14.35 -20.18
N LYS A 171 1.64 -15.51 -19.73
CA LYS A 171 1.42 -16.03 -18.36
C LYS A 171 2.74 -16.40 -17.69
N PHE A 172 2.82 -16.23 -16.38
CA PHE A 172 3.85 -16.88 -15.59
C PHE A 172 3.52 -18.36 -15.45
N VAL A 173 4.51 -19.22 -15.66
CA VAL A 173 4.34 -20.67 -15.62
C VAL A 173 5.30 -21.22 -14.58
N GLY A 174 4.75 -21.92 -13.60
CA GLY A 174 5.50 -22.57 -12.52
C GLY A 174 6.38 -23.70 -13.04
N VAL A 175 7.21 -24.25 -12.14
CA VAL A 175 8.18 -25.30 -12.51
C VAL A 175 7.46 -26.55 -13.04
N ASP A 176 6.29 -26.86 -12.49
CA ASP A 176 5.45 -28.00 -12.89
C ASP A 176 4.56 -27.73 -14.12
N GLY A 177 4.70 -26.57 -14.76
CA GLY A 177 3.91 -26.19 -15.94
C GLY A 177 2.52 -25.63 -15.61
N ASN A 178 2.16 -25.51 -14.33
CA ASN A 178 0.89 -24.93 -13.91
C ASN A 178 0.95 -23.38 -13.86
N ILE A 179 -0.21 -22.73 -13.88
CA ILE A 179 -0.34 -21.29 -13.64
C ILE A 179 -0.31 -21.05 -12.13
N PRO A 180 0.66 -20.29 -11.59
CA PRO A 180 0.75 -20.07 -10.16
C PRO A 180 -0.40 -19.19 -9.64
N GLU A 181 -0.82 -19.43 -8.39
CA GLU A 181 -1.87 -18.64 -7.72
C GLU A 181 -1.44 -17.18 -7.53
N GLY A 182 -2.40 -16.26 -7.61
CA GLY A 182 -2.17 -14.82 -7.52
C GLY A 182 -1.54 -14.19 -8.78
N GLN A 183 -1.43 -14.93 -9.89
CA GLN A 183 -0.90 -14.39 -11.15
C GLN A 183 -1.66 -13.15 -11.65
N GLY A 184 -2.99 -13.12 -11.52
CA GLY A 184 -3.79 -11.97 -11.97
C GLY A 184 -3.36 -10.66 -11.32
N ILE A 185 -3.03 -10.72 -10.02
CA ILE A 185 -2.54 -9.59 -9.23
C ILE A 185 -1.16 -9.14 -9.73
N VAL A 186 -0.23 -10.08 -9.93
CA VAL A 186 1.12 -9.77 -10.42
C VAL A 186 1.07 -9.17 -11.82
N MET A 187 0.18 -9.67 -12.68
CA MET A 187 -0.03 -9.14 -14.03
C MET A 187 -0.60 -7.73 -14.01
N ALA A 188 -1.60 -7.46 -13.15
CA ALA A 188 -2.14 -6.12 -12.98
C ALA A 188 -1.07 -5.13 -12.51
N HIS A 189 -0.24 -5.54 -11.53
CA HIS A 189 0.84 -4.70 -11.00
C HIS A 189 1.95 -4.45 -12.03
N LEU A 190 2.28 -5.44 -12.86
CA LEU A 190 3.21 -5.30 -13.97
C LEU A 190 2.69 -4.30 -15.02
N ASN A 191 1.42 -4.40 -15.39
CA ASN A 191 0.80 -3.46 -16.32
C ASN A 191 0.79 -2.03 -15.75
N GLU A 192 0.44 -1.87 -14.47
CA GLU A 192 0.48 -0.56 -13.79
C GLU A 192 1.89 0.05 -13.80
N CYS A 193 2.95 -0.76 -13.61
CA CYS A 193 4.32 -0.28 -13.72
C CYS A 193 4.68 0.18 -15.14
N HIS A 194 4.21 -0.54 -16.17
CA HIS A 194 4.38 -0.13 -17.57
C HIS A 194 3.65 1.17 -17.88
N GLU A 195 2.39 1.30 -17.43
CA GLU A 195 1.61 2.53 -17.58
C GLU A 195 2.31 3.72 -16.90
N LEU A 196 2.78 3.55 -15.66
CA LEU A 196 3.54 4.58 -14.94
C LEU A 196 4.82 4.99 -15.68
N LEU A 197 5.54 4.01 -16.23
CA LEU A 197 6.77 4.26 -16.98
C LEU A 197 6.50 5.04 -18.27
N GLU A 198 5.46 4.68 -19.03
CA GLU A 198 5.10 5.38 -20.26
C GLU A 198 4.58 6.79 -20.00
N MET A 199 3.78 7.00 -18.95
CA MET A 199 3.36 8.35 -18.53
C MET A 199 4.56 9.24 -18.19
N LEU A 200 5.56 8.71 -17.48
CA LEU A 200 6.78 9.46 -17.16
C LEU A 200 7.60 9.81 -18.39
N LYS A 201 7.72 8.90 -19.36
CA LYS A 201 8.41 9.18 -20.63
C LYS A 201 7.73 10.29 -21.42
N GLN A 202 6.40 10.25 -21.51
CA GLN A 202 5.63 11.28 -22.22
C GLN A 202 5.84 12.65 -21.57
N ALA A 203 5.72 12.75 -20.24
CA ALA A 203 5.95 13.99 -19.52
C ALA A 203 7.39 14.53 -19.66
N MET A 204 8.40 13.64 -19.79
CA MET A 204 9.79 14.07 -20.03
C MET A 204 10.01 14.56 -21.46
N ASN A 205 9.41 13.91 -22.46
CA ASN A 205 9.52 14.34 -23.85
C ASN A 205 8.82 15.68 -24.10
N GLU A 206 7.64 15.91 -23.49
CA GLU A 206 6.91 17.18 -23.60
C GLU A 206 7.75 18.36 -23.05
N ASN A 207 8.43 18.16 -21.92
CA ASN A 207 9.35 19.17 -21.37
C ASN A 207 10.58 19.41 -22.25
N GLU A 208 11.12 18.38 -22.92
CA GLU A 208 12.23 18.56 -23.87
C GLU A 208 11.77 19.38 -25.08
N GLU A 209 10.57 19.17 -25.61
CA GLU A 209 10.03 19.92 -26.76
C GLU A 209 9.75 21.40 -26.45
N GLU A 210 9.28 21.73 -25.23
CA GLU A 210 9.06 23.12 -24.81
C GLU A 210 10.37 23.93 -24.76
N ASP A 211 11.47 23.34 -24.26
CA ASP A 211 12.80 23.98 -24.14
C ASP A 211 13.40 24.37 -25.51
N TYR A 212 13.04 23.66 -26.59
CA TYR A 212 13.50 23.98 -27.95
C TYR A 212 12.71 25.12 -28.62
N THR A 213 11.56 25.53 -28.09
CA THR A 213 10.70 26.54 -28.74
C THR A 213 10.91 27.97 -28.23
N GLU A 214 11.58 28.16 -27.09
CA GLU A 214 11.85 29.50 -26.54
C GLU A 214 13.10 30.21 -27.14
N ASP A 215 13.90 29.52 -27.96
CA ASP A 215 15.20 30.02 -28.48
C ASP A 215 15.16 30.64 -29.90
N ASP A 216 14.00 30.73 -30.60
CA ASP A 216 13.93 31.16 -32.02
C ASP A 216 13.35 32.58 -32.28
N ASP A 217 12.95 33.35 -31.27
CA ASP A 217 12.38 34.71 -31.47
C ASP A 217 13.43 35.84 -31.52
N GLY A 218 14.52 35.63 -32.27
CA GLY A 218 15.76 36.40 -32.11
C GLY A 218 16.48 36.95 -33.34
N ALA A 219 15.89 37.07 -34.54
CA ALA A 219 16.53 37.85 -35.63
C ALA A 219 15.59 38.18 -36.80
N GLU A 220 15.31 39.48 -37.01
CA GLU A 220 15.14 40.20 -38.30
C GLU A 220 14.54 41.58 -37.93
N ASP A 221 15.18 42.73 -38.17
CA ASP A 221 15.45 43.30 -39.49
C ASP A 221 16.52 44.41 -39.38
N SER A 222 17.58 44.31 -40.19
CA SER A 222 18.49 45.40 -40.50
C SER A 222 18.41 45.73 -41.99
N ALA A 223 17.48 46.58 -42.37
CA ALA A 223 17.39 47.11 -43.73
C ALA A 223 18.08 48.49 -43.84
N LEU A 224 19.05 48.52 -44.76
CA LEU A 224 19.88 49.66 -45.18
C LEU A 224 19.06 50.88 -45.62
N THR A 225 19.60 52.07 -45.34
CA THR A 225 19.50 53.21 -46.29
C THR A 225 20.88 53.83 -46.50
N SER A 226 21.54 53.43 -47.58
CA SER A 226 22.54 54.25 -48.26
C SER A 226 21.84 55.03 -49.36
N ASP A 227 21.88 56.36 -49.33
CA ASP A 227 21.74 57.14 -50.55
C ASP A 227 22.53 58.46 -50.48
N THR A 228 22.96 58.87 -51.67
CA THR A 228 24.13 59.65 -52.06
C THR A 228 24.07 61.17 -51.90
N GLY A 229 25.28 61.78 -51.84
CA GLY A 229 25.67 62.89 -52.72
C GLY A 229 25.50 64.33 -52.21
N GLU A 230 26.61 64.96 -51.79
CA GLU A 230 27.38 65.99 -52.54
C GLU A 230 28.70 66.31 -51.81
#